data_AF-Q0PAZ2-F1
#
_entry.id   AF-Q0PAZ2-F1
#
_cell.length_a   1.000
_cell.length_b   1.000
_cell.length_c   1.000
_cell.angle_alpha   90.00
_cell.angle_beta   90.00
_cell.angle_gamma   90.00
#
_symmetry.space_group_name_H-M   'P 1'
#
loop_
_entity.id
_entity.type
_entity.pdbx_description
1 polymer ?
#
loop_
_entity_poly.entity_id
_entity_poly.type
_entity_poly.pdbx_seq_one_letter_code
_entity_poly.pdbx_strand_id
1 'polypeptide(L)'
;MISLVKFSDTAIEALRKESEHLYNNTYAVVAHAIGFSRKDIQSDKSFKEILENKKWFSKNVDLDYLYQTRIKVLFEAIIDFSTKAQVYINDETKNHKIFTFKMAAKNLAETTKNLKIIQANIKKYSSSSNEFLALEYNKIRSNLGELLRSIEELRVVEDREKLYLIIKNLQKGKEILKEIDTLTLSNVEHLISVRKITTAEGISILNDTTFAAKIAEELIGAVEVIFSKDISN
;
A
#
# COMPACT_ATOMS: atom_id res chain seq x y z
N MET A 1 7.32 -35.75 8.41
CA MET A 1 6.30 -34.69 8.40
C MET A 1 5.54 -34.81 7.09
N ILE A 2 4.31 -35.33 7.10
CA ILE A 2 3.47 -35.42 5.90
C ILE A 2 3.22 -33.96 5.46
N SER A 3 3.86 -33.51 4.38
CA SER A 3 3.92 -32.08 4.06
C SER A 3 2.53 -31.53 3.73
N LEU A 4 2.20 -30.37 4.30
CA LEU A 4 0.95 -29.62 4.04
C LEU A 4 0.66 -29.45 2.55
N VAL A 5 1.72 -29.47 1.74
CA VAL A 5 1.75 -29.44 0.28
C VAL A 5 0.84 -30.47 -0.39
N LYS A 6 0.53 -31.62 0.26
CA LYS A 6 -0.34 -32.65 -0.32
C LYS A 6 -1.84 -32.32 -0.26
N PHE A 7 -2.24 -31.39 0.61
CA PHE A 7 -3.64 -31.00 0.76
C PHE A 7 -3.82 -29.59 0.18
N SER A 8 -4.35 -29.51 -1.04
CA SER A 8 -4.42 -28.26 -1.80
C SER A 8 -5.09 -27.11 -1.04
N ASP A 9 -6.16 -27.41 -0.29
CA ASP A 9 -6.93 -26.39 0.43
C ASP A 9 -6.16 -25.90 1.65
N THR A 10 -5.43 -26.79 2.33
CA THR A 10 -4.53 -26.44 3.42
C THR A 10 -3.36 -25.61 2.94
N ALA A 11 -2.79 -25.92 1.76
CA ALA A 11 -1.73 -25.12 1.15
C ALA A 11 -2.23 -23.72 0.77
N ILE A 12 -3.42 -23.60 0.19
CA ILE A 12 -4.05 -22.31 -0.14
C ILE A 12 -4.32 -21.49 1.13
N GLU A 13 -4.82 -22.11 2.20
CA GLU A 13 -5.08 -21.40 3.45
C GLU A 13 -3.78 -20.94 4.14
N ALA A 14 -2.72 -21.76 4.07
CA ALA A 14 -1.39 -21.33 4.54
C ALA A 14 -0.87 -20.13 3.75
N LEU A 15 -0.99 -20.14 2.41
CA LEU A 15 -0.62 -19.01 1.56
C LEU A 15 -1.42 -17.75 1.88
N ARG A 16 -2.72 -17.87 2.14
CA ARG A 16 -3.57 -16.75 2.54
C ARG A 16 -3.07 -16.13 3.86
N LYS A 17 -2.82 -16.95 4.87
CA LYS A 17 -2.33 -16.50 6.19
C LYS A 17 -0.97 -15.82 6.11
N GLU A 18 -0.03 -16.41 5.37
CA GLU A 18 1.30 -15.80 5.20
C GLU A 18 1.26 -14.52 4.36
N SER A 19 0.37 -14.44 3.36
CA SER A 19 0.15 -13.21 2.60
C SER A 19 -0.45 -12.11 3.47
N GLU A 20 -1.39 -12.45 4.35
CA GLU A 20 -1.92 -11.53 5.36
C GLU A 20 -0.83 -11.07 6.35
N HIS A 21 0.06 -11.97 6.77
CA HIS A 21 1.19 -11.61 7.62
C HIS A 21 2.16 -10.64 6.92
N LEU A 22 2.48 -10.90 5.65
CA LEU A 22 3.27 -10.00 4.82
C LEU A 22 2.58 -8.63 4.66
N TYR A 23 1.27 -8.61 4.40
CA TYR A 23 0.50 -7.36 4.34
C TYR A 23 0.59 -6.58 5.66
N ASN A 24 0.43 -7.22 6.82
CA ASN A 24 0.52 -6.54 8.11
C ASN A 24 1.90 -5.89 8.33
N ASN A 25 2.98 -6.54 7.86
CA ASN A 25 4.32 -5.95 7.90
C ASN A 25 4.43 -4.75 6.94
N THR A 26 3.93 -4.88 5.71
CA THR A 26 3.93 -3.78 4.72
C THR A 26 3.09 -2.60 5.19
N TYR A 27 1.90 -2.83 5.75
CA TYR A 27 1.03 -1.81 6.34
C TYR A 27 1.79 -0.96 7.37
N ALA A 28 2.45 -1.63 8.33
CA ALA A 28 3.20 -0.94 9.38
C ALA A 28 4.37 -0.12 8.81
N VAL A 29 5.03 -0.65 7.79
CA VAL A 29 6.11 0.02 7.06
C VAL A 29 5.59 1.29 6.36
N VAL A 30 4.51 1.18 5.58
CA VAL A 30 3.92 2.31 4.85
C VAL A 30 3.45 3.38 5.84
N ALA A 31 2.66 3.00 6.84
CA ALA A 31 2.12 3.92 7.85
C ALA A 31 3.22 4.79 8.47
N HIS A 32 4.29 4.16 8.96
CA HIS A 32 5.37 4.91 9.59
C HIS A 32 6.22 5.71 8.59
N ALA A 33 6.41 5.21 7.36
CA ALA A 33 7.19 5.92 6.33
C ALA A 33 6.51 7.20 5.83
N ILE A 34 5.18 7.28 5.91
CA ILE A 34 4.40 8.50 5.65
C ILE A 34 4.12 9.31 6.92
N GLY A 35 4.76 8.94 8.04
CA GLY A 35 4.74 9.71 9.28
C GLY A 35 3.47 9.55 10.12
N PHE A 36 2.69 8.50 9.91
CA PHE A 36 1.51 8.16 10.73
C PHE A 36 1.77 6.95 11.63
N SER A 37 1.09 6.93 12.77
CA SER A 37 0.95 5.71 13.58
C SER A 37 -0.31 4.95 13.17
N ARG A 38 -0.38 3.66 13.54
CA ARG A 38 -1.59 2.86 13.34
C ARG A 38 -2.83 3.51 13.96
N LYS A 39 -2.69 4.15 15.13
CA LYS A 39 -3.77 4.87 15.81
C LYS A 39 -4.29 6.07 15.02
N ASP A 40 -3.42 6.74 14.26
CA ASP A 40 -3.87 7.88 13.44
C ASP A 40 -4.76 7.39 12.31
N ILE A 41 -4.28 6.35 11.59
CA ILE A 41 -4.99 5.74 10.47
C ILE A 41 -6.33 5.16 10.91
N GLN A 42 -6.37 4.47 12.06
CA GLN A 42 -7.58 3.83 12.60
C GLN A 42 -8.52 4.79 13.34
N SER A 43 -8.18 6.07 13.51
CA SER A 43 -9.07 7.04 14.17
C SER A 43 -10.11 7.60 13.20
N ASP A 44 -11.24 8.06 13.74
CA ASP A 44 -12.30 8.72 12.97
C ASP A 44 -11.96 10.18 12.57
N LYS A 45 -10.76 10.67 12.93
CA LYS A 45 -10.32 12.03 12.59
C LYS A 45 -10.01 12.16 11.11
N SER A 46 -10.38 13.29 10.51
CA SER A 46 -9.95 13.58 9.14
C SER A 46 -8.42 13.67 9.07
N PHE A 47 -7.81 13.28 7.94
CA PHE A 47 -6.35 13.43 7.79
C PHE A 47 -5.91 14.90 7.82
N LYS A 48 -6.80 15.82 7.45
CA LYS A 48 -6.59 17.25 7.65
C LYS A 48 -6.36 17.58 9.13
N GLU A 49 -7.25 17.15 10.02
CA GLU A 49 -7.09 17.35 11.47
C GLU A 49 -5.84 16.64 12.03
N ILE A 50 -5.54 15.43 11.54
CA ILE A 50 -4.34 14.69 11.97
C ILE A 50 -3.07 15.47 11.60
N LEU A 51 -3.02 16.03 10.40
CA LEU A 51 -1.87 16.80 9.90
C LEU A 51 -1.73 18.16 10.59
N GLU A 52 -2.84 18.84 10.91
CA GLU A 52 -2.83 20.11 11.64
C GLU A 52 -2.31 19.95 13.08
N ASN A 53 -2.70 18.87 13.75
CA ASN A 53 -2.43 18.67 15.18
C ASN A 53 -1.14 17.88 15.49
N LYS A 54 -0.48 17.28 14.49
CA LYS A 54 0.58 16.28 14.75
C LYS A 54 1.83 16.48 13.89
N LYS A 55 2.99 16.55 14.57
CA LYS A 55 4.31 16.41 13.95
C LYS A 55 4.54 14.95 13.50
N TRP A 56 5.40 14.77 12.50
CA TRP A 56 5.84 13.48 11.96
C TRP A 56 6.03 12.43 13.08
N PHE A 57 5.41 11.24 12.94
CA PHE A 57 5.55 10.18 13.94
C PHE A 57 7.03 9.81 14.15
N SER A 58 7.53 9.97 15.37
CA SER A 58 8.96 10.14 15.68
C SER A 58 9.82 8.88 15.64
N LYS A 59 9.26 7.71 15.31
CA LYS A 59 10.09 6.51 15.14
C LYS A 59 10.81 6.61 13.81
N ASN A 60 12.15 6.71 13.85
CA ASN A 60 12.95 6.46 12.66
C ASN A 60 12.69 5.02 12.21
N VAL A 61 12.25 4.88 10.96
CA VAL A 61 11.98 3.61 10.32
C VAL A 61 13.18 3.29 9.46
N ASP A 62 13.89 2.23 9.81
CA ASP A 62 14.89 1.66 8.91
C ASP A 62 14.16 0.77 7.88
N LEU A 63 13.82 1.36 6.73
CA LEU A 63 13.13 0.65 5.66
C LEU A 63 13.98 -0.47 5.07
N ASP A 64 15.31 -0.30 5.02
CA ASP A 64 16.22 -1.33 4.52
C ASP A 64 16.20 -2.55 5.43
N TYR A 65 16.36 -2.32 6.73
CA TYR A 65 16.28 -3.38 7.73
C TYR A 65 14.92 -4.09 7.70
N LEU A 66 13.80 -3.35 7.71
CA LEU A 66 12.46 -3.96 7.70
C LEU A 66 12.18 -4.72 6.40
N TYR A 67 12.65 -4.19 5.26
CA TYR A 67 12.54 -4.89 3.99
C TYR A 67 13.28 -6.23 4.04
N GLN A 68 14.57 -6.23 4.43
CA GLN A 68 15.38 -7.45 4.45
C GLN A 68 14.88 -8.47 5.47
N THR A 69 14.42 -8.04 6.65
CA THR A 69 14.12 -8.95 7.76
C THR A 69 12.66 -9.40 7.84
N ARG A 70 11.71 -8.66 7.26
CA ARG A 70 10.27 -8.95 7.39
C ARG A 70 9.54 -9.12 6.06
N ILE A 71 9.88 -8.29 5.07
CA ILE A 71 9.17 -8.28 3.79
C ILE A 71 9.76 -9.35 2.87
N LYS A 72 11.07 -9.27 2.60
CA LYS A 72 11.78 -10.17 1.69
C LYS A 72 11.70 -11.63 2.15
N VAL A 73 11.93 -11.90 3.43
CA VAL A 73 11.89 -13.27 4.00
C VAL A 73 10.52 -13.94 3.78
N LEU A 74 9.43 -13.24 4.07
CA LEU A 74 8.08 -13.79 3.87
C LEU A 74 7.72 -13.89 2.38
N PHE A 75 8.10 -12.91 1.57
CA PHE A 75 7.89 -12.97 0.13
C PHE A 75 8.58 -14.19 -0.48
N GLU A 76 9.86 -14.41 -0.17
CA GLU A 76 10.63 -15.58 -0.64
C GLU A 76 10.00 -16.90 -0.15
N ALA A 77 9.58 -16.96 1.11
CA ALA A 77 8.89 -18.14 1.65
C ALA A 77 7.56 -18.44 0.94
N ILE A 78 6.76 -17.41 0.62
CA ILE A 78 5.52 -17.54 -0.14
C ILE A 78 5.81 -18.07 -1.55
N ILE A 79 6.82 -17.53 -2.25
CA ILE A 79 7.19 -17.98 -3.60
C ILE A 79 7.69 -19.43 -3.58
N ASP A 80 8.56 -19.79 -2.64
CA ASP A 80 9.08 -21.15 -2.49
C ASP A 80 7.96 -22.16 -2.17
N PHE A 81 7.13 -21.86 -1.17
CA PHE A 81 6.03 -22.74 -0.76
C PHE A 81 4.98 -22.90 -1.87
N SER A 82 4.56 -21.81 -2.50
CA SER A 82 3.58 -21.85 -3.60
C SER A 82 4.09 -22.66 -4.78
N THR A 83 5.35 -22.48 -5.17
CA THR A 83 5.97 -23.23 -6.28
C THR A 83 5.98 -24.73 -5.97
N LYS A 84 6.31 -25.13 -4.74
CA LYS A 84 6.25 -26.53 -4.29
C LYS A 84 4.82 -27.07 -4.25
N ALA A 85 3.85 -26.25 -3.83
CA ALA A 85 2.44 -26.64 -3.76
C ALA A 85 1.85 -26.95 -5.14
N GLN A 86 2.14 -26.13 -6.15
CA GLN A 86 1.58 -26.29 -7.49
C GLN A 86 1.95 -27.62 -8.17
N VAL A 87 3.09 -28.23 -7.81
CA VAL A 87 3.52 -29.54 -8.34
C VAL A 87 2.50 -30.66 -8.04
N TYR A 88 1.75 -30.53 -6.95
CA TYR A 88 0.82 -31.58 -6.48
C TYR A 88 -0.65 -31.23 -6.73
N ILE A 89 -0.93 -30.07 -7.35
CA ILE A 89 -2.27 -29.57 -7.55
C ILE A 89 -2.56 -29.58 -9.05
N ASN A 90 -3.45 -30.49 -9.48
CA ASN A 90 -3.90 -30.59 -10.88
C ASN A 90 -5.14 -29.74 -11.18
N ASP A 91 -5.71 -29.11 -10.15
CA ASP A 91 -6.89 -28.25 -10.26
C ASP A 91 -6.49 -26.85 -10.73
N GLU A 92 -6.99 -26.44 -11.90
CA GLU A 92 -6.67 -25.16 -12.53
C GLU A 92 -7.13 -23.96 -11.69
N THR A 93 -8.33 -24.03 -11.09
CA THR A 93 -8.87 -22.96 -10.23
C THR A 93 -8.00 -22.77 -8.99
N LYS A 94 -7.55 -23.86 -8.37
CA LYS A 94 -6.63 -23.82 -7.22
C LYS A 94 -5.27 -23.29 -7.63
N ASN A 95 -4.74 -23.69 -8.78
CA ASN A 95 -3.49 -23.14 -9.32
C ASN A 95 -3.57 -21.64 -9.62
N HIS A 96 -4.70 -21.18 -10.15
CA HIS A 96 -4.95 -19.76 -10.38
C HIS A 96 -4.98 -18.98 -9.05
N LYS A 97 -5.65 -19.52 -8.01
CA LYS A 97 -5.66 -18.92 -6.67
C LYS A 97 -4.26 -18.85 -6.05
N ILE A 98 -3.42 -19.87 -6.25
CA ILE A 98 -2.01 -19.82 -5.82
C ILE A 98 -1.23 -18.75 -6.59
N PHE A 99 -1.46 -18.64 -7.90
CA PHE A 99 -0.84 -17.62 -8.73
C PHE A 99 -1.18 -16.19 -8.26
N THR A 100 -2.43 -15.91 -7.91
CA THR A 100 -2.83 -14.58 -7.41
C THR A 100 -2.14 -14.26 -6.08
N PHE A 101 -1.97 -15.22 -5.16
CA PHE A 101 -1.18 -15.00 -3.94
C PHE A 101 0.28 -14.65 -4.22
N LYS A 102 0.92 -15.29 -5.22
CA LYS A 102 2.28 -14.92 -5.63
C LYS A 102 2.35 -13.47 -6.13
N MET A 103 1.36 -13.05 -6.91
CA MET A 103 1.27 -11.68 -7.40
C MET A 103 1.02 -10.68 -6.25
N ALA A 104 0.15 -11.00 -5.29
CA ALA A 104 -0.08 -10.18 -4.11
C ALA A 104 1.20 -10.00 -3.28
N ALA A 105 1.93 -11.10 -3.04
CA ALA A 105 3.18 -11.05 -2.29
C ALA A 105 4.27 -10.24 -3.02
N LYS A 106 4.34 -10.36 -4.36
CA LYS A 106 5.21 -9.52 -5.20
C LYS A 106 4.87 -8.04 -5.05
N ASN A 107 3.59 -7.68 -5.20
CA ASN A 107 3.13 -6.29 -5.07
C ASN A 107 3.50 -5.69 -3.70
N LEU A 108 3.32 -6.44 -2.60
CA LEU A 108 3.68 -5.98 -1.25
C LEU A 108 5.20 -5.75 -1.08
N ALA A 109 6.02 -6.57 -1.74
CA ALA A 109 7.46 -6.39 -1.76
C ALA A 109 7.86 -5.16 -2.61
N GLU A 110 7.21 -4.95 -3.76
CA GLU A 110 7.41 -3.78 -4.63
C GLU A 110 6.99 -2.48 -3.95
N THR A 111 5.86 -2.49 -3.23
CA THR A 111 5.40 -1.35 -2.41
C THR A 111 6.48 -0.88 -1.46
N THR A 112 7.14 -1.81 -0.75
CA THR A 112 8.21 -1.44 0.18
C THR A 112 9.44 -0.88 -0.53
N LYS A 113 9.78 -1.38 -1.73
CA LYS A 113 10.88 -0.84 -2.54
C LYS A 113 10.57 0.55 -3.07
N ASN A 114 9.39 0.76 -3.61
CA ASN A 114 8.95 2.07 -4.10
C ASN A 114 8.91 3.11 -2.98
N LEU A 115 8.47 2.70 -1.79
CA LEU A 115 8.46 3.55 -0.60
C LEU A 115 9.86 4.04 -0.21
N LYS A 116 10.90 3.20 -0.35
CA LYS A 116 12.29 3.61 -0.09
C LYS A 116 12.76 4.74 -1.00
N ILE A 117 12.23 4.83 -2.22
CA ILE A 117 12.61 5.87 -3.19
C ILE A 117 12.09 7.23 -2.73
N ILE A 118 10.85 7.28 -2.22
CA ILE A 118 10.16 8.55 -1.93
C ILE A 118 10.18 8.97 -0.46
N GLN A 119 10.47 8.06 0.48
CA GLN A 119 10.35 8.35 1.92
C GLN A 119 11.17 9.56 2.36
N ALA A 120 12.41 9.69 1.90
CA ALA A 120 13.28 10.79 2.28
C ALA A 120 12.70 12.16 1.87
N ASN A 121 12.16 12.23 0.65
CA ASN A 121 11.50 13.42 0.14
C ASN A 121 10.20 13.70 0.88
N ILE A 122 9.34 12.69 1.12
CA ILE A 122 8.12 12.85 1.92
C ILE A 122 8.45 13.43 3.30
N LYS A 123 9.42 12.85 4.00
CA LYS A 123 9.82 13.32 5.34
C LYS A 123 10.37 14.74 5.32
N LYS A 124 11.22 15.07 4.35
CA LYS A 124 11.84 16.38 4.22
C LYS A 124 10.81 17.46 3.86
N TYR A 125 10.03 17.22 2.81
CA TYR A 125 9.22 18.26 2.18
C TYR A 125 7.85 18.44 2.83
N SER A 126 7.27 17.42 3.47
CA SER A 126 6.01 17.55 4.22
C SER A 126 6.10 18.51 5.42
N SER A 127 7.31 18.79 5.91
CA SER A 127 7.61 19.77 6.95
C SER A 127 8.44 20.95 6.44
N SER A 128 8.42 21.21 5.13
CA SER A 128 9.12 22.34 4.52
C SER A 128 8.58 23.67 5.06
N SER A 129 9.44 24.68 5.16
CA SER A 129 9.01 26.06 5.42
C SER A 129 8.24 26.68 4.25
N ASN A 130 8.36 26.11 3.05
CA ASN A 130 7.50 26.45 1.93
C ASN A 130 6.16 25.71 2.05
N GLU A 131 5.10 26.45 2.40
CA GLU A 131 3.76 25.90 2.65
C GLU A 131 3.15 25.20 1.42
N PHE A 132 3.42 25.68 0.21
CA PHE A 132 2.89 25.10 -1.03
C PHE A 132 3.55 23.74 -1.29
N LEU A 133 4.87 23.65 -1.11
CA LEU A 133 5.60 22.40 -1.21
C LEU A 133 5.15 21.39 -0.13
N ALA A 134 5.02 21.86 1.11
CA ALA A 134 4.55 21.03 2.21
C ALA A 134 3.14 20.50 1.97
N LEU A 135 2.25 21.32 1.39
CA LEU A 135 0.90 20.92 1.03
C LEU A 135 0.88 19.78 0.01
N GLU A 136 1.68 19.85 -1.06
CA GLU A 136 1.74 18.78 -2.07
C GLU A 136 2.21 17.44 -1.48
N TYR A 137 3.25 17.47 -0.63
CA TYR A 137 3.70 16.25 0.04
C TYR A 137 2.73 15.75 1.11
N ASN A 138 1.99 16.64 1.77
CA ASN A 138 0.94 16.25 2.71
C ASN A 138 -0.29 15.66 2.01
N LYS A 139 -0.57 16.02 0.75
CA LYS A 139 -1.57 15.32 -0.09
C LYS A 139 -1.16 13.86 -0.32
N ILE A 140 0.11 13.61 -0.69
CA ILE A 140 0.63 12.23 -0.85
C ILE A 140 0.44 11.43 0.44
N ARG A 141 0.84 12.01 1.59
CA ARG A 141 0.68 11.36 2.90
C ARG A 141 -0.80 11.05 3.17
N SER A 142 -1.68 12.02 3.00
CA SER A 142 -3.11 11.85 3.25
C SER A 142 -3.73 10.78 2.37
N ASN A 143 -3.43 10.77 1.06
CA ASN A 143 -3.97 9.79 0.11
C ASN A 143 -3.56 8.36 0.48
N LEU A 144 -2.27 8.15 0.82
CA LEU A 144 -1.80 6.85 1.30
C LEU A 144 -2.41 6.49 2.65
N GLY A 145 -2.58 7.46 3.55
CA GLY A 145 -3.23 7.27 4.85
C GLY A 145 -4.69 6.84 4.71
N GLU A 146 -5.47 7.51 3.86
CA GLU A 146 -6.87 7.17 3.58
C GLU A 146 -6.98 5.79 2.95
N LEU A 147 -6.08 5.42 2.02
CA LEU A 147 -6.02 4.06 1.49
C LEU A 147 -5.82 3.03 2.61
N LEU A 148 -4.84 3.25 3.49
CA LEU A 148 -4.60 2.34 4.62
C LEU A 148 -5.80 2.26 5.57
N ARG A 149 -6.53 3.37 5.78
CA ARG A 149 -7.77 3.39 6.57
C ARG A 149 -8.86 2.56 5.92
N SER A 150 -9.12 2.75 4.62
CA SER A 150 -10.11 1.95 3.88
C SER A 150 -9.78 0.46 3.89
N ILE A 151 -8.50 0.08 3.87
CA ILE A 151 -8.11 -1.33 3.99
C ILE A 151 -8.35 -1.85 5.42
N GLU A 152 -8.07 -1.08 6.48
CA GLU A 152 -8.40 -1.51 7.84
C GLU A 152 -9.92 -1.68 8.02
N GLU A 153 -10.73 -0.80 7.44
CA GLU A 153 -12.19 -0.94 7.40
C GLU A 153 -12.63 -2.22 6.70
N LEU A 154 -12.01 -2.56 5.55
CA LEU A 154 -12.27 -3.81 4.82
C LEU A 154 -12.06 -5.06 5.69
N ARG A 155 -11.09 -5.01 6.61
CA ARG A 155 -10.75 -6.15 7.47
C ARG A 155 -11.74 -6.36 8.61
N VAL A 156 -12.33 -5.29 9.12
CA VAL A 156 -13.24 -5.35 10.28
C VAL A 156 -14.71 -5.36 9.90
N VAL A 157 -15.06 -4.97 8.66
CA VAL A 157 -16.45 -4.93 8.21
C VAL A 157 -17.05 -6.33 8.10
N GLU A 158 -18.18 -6.53 8.79
CA GLU A 158 -19.00 -7.74 8.73
C GLU A 158 -20.19 -7.58 7.78
N ASP A 159 -20.70 -6.36 7.66
CA ASP A 159 -21.82 -6.03 6.78
C ASP A 159 -21.44 -6.17 5.29
N ARG A 160 -22.22 -6.96 4.55
CA ARG A 160 -21.92 -7.31 3.15
C ARG A 160 -22.06 -6.12 2.19
N GLU A 161 -23.01 -5.22 2.43
CA GLU A 161 -23.21 -4.04 1.57
C GLU A 161 -22.05 -3.05 1.74
N LYS A 162 -21.64 -2.80 2.98
CA LYS A 162 -20.46 -1.98 3.29
C LYS A 162 -19.18 -2.61 2.75
N LEU A 163 -19.01 -3.93 2.88
CA LEU A 163 -17.88 -4.66 2.29
C LEU A 163 -17.79 -4.42 0.78
N TYR A 164 -18.91 -4.61 0.07
CA TYR A 164 -19.00 -4.39 -1.37
C TYR A 164 -18.67 -2.93 -1.74
N LEU A 165 -19.19 -1.96 -0.99
CA LEU A 165 -18.92 -0.54 -1.20
C LEU A 165 -17.43 -0.19 -1.03
N ILE A 166 -16.77 -0.71 0.01
CA ILE A 166 -15.33 -0.48 0.25
C ILE A 166 -14.52 -1.04 -0.92
N ILE A 167 -14.80 -2.26 -1.37
CA ILE A 167 -14.13 -2.86 -2.54
C ILE A 167 -14.33 -2.01 -3.79
N LYS A 168 -15.55 -1.54 -4.03
CA LYS A 168 -15.84 -0.66 -5.18
C LYS A 168 -15.11 0.67 -5.09
N ASN A 169 -14.96 1.25 -3.89
CA ASN A 169 -14.18 2.47 -3.69
C ASN A 169 -12.68 2.25 -3.92
N LEU A 170 -12.12 1.12 -3.50
CA LEU A 170 -10.72 0.76 -3.80
C LEU A 170 -10.51 0.59 -5.32
N GLN A 171 -11.44 -0.06 -6.02
CA GLN A 171 -11.42 -0.21 -7.48
C GLN A 171 -11.49 1.14 -8.19
N LYS A 172 -12.42 2.01 -7.78
CA LYS A 172 -12.52 3.38 -8.28
C LYS A 172 -11.25 4.19 -7.99
N GLY A 173 -10.62 3.95 -6.84
CA GLY A 173 -9.32 4.52 -6.49
C GLY A 173 -8.27 4.23 -7.57
N LYS A 174 -8.18 2.99 -8.08
CA LYS A 174 -7.29 2.65 -9.19
C LYS A 174 -7.57 3.44 -10.47
N GLU A 175 -8.82 3.77 -10.75
CA GLU A 175 -9.18 4.60 -11.91
C GLU A 175 -8.70 6.03 -11.73
N ILE A 176 -8.91 6.61 -10.54
CA ILE A 176 -8.42 7.96 -10.19
C ILE A 176 -6.89 8.05 -10.28
N LEU A 177 -6.19 6.99 -9.87
CA LEU A 177 -4.72 6.93 -9.96
C LEU A 177 -4.20 7.02 -11.40
N LYS A 178 -5.00 6.74 -12.43
CA LYS A 178 -4.59 6.90 -13.84
C LYS A 178 -4.53 8.36 -14.28
N GLU A 179 -5.28 9.23 -13.60
CA GLU A 179 -5.37 10.66 -13.93
C GLU A 179 -4.45 11.52 -13.05
N ILE A 180 -3.89 10.93 -11.99
CA ILE A 180 -3.17 11.68 -10.94
C ILE A 180 -1.95 12.42 -11.49
N ASP A 181 -1.20 11.83 -12.43
CA ASP A 181 -0.02 12.46 -13.01
C ASP A 181 -0.40 13.73 -13.79
N THR A 182 -1.48 13.68 -14.59
CA THR A 182 -1.99 14.82 -15.35
C THR A 182 -2.48 15.94 -14.42
N LEU A 183 -3.26 15.59 -13.39
CA LEU A 183 -3.75 16.55 -12.41
C LEU A 183 -2.61 17.21 -11.64
N THR A 184 -1.60 16.42 -11.26
CA THR A 184 -0.43 16.89 -10.54
C THR A 184 0.44 17.80 -11.41
N LEU A 185 0.64 17.44 -12.68
CA LEU A 185 1.37 18.27 -13.65
C LEU A 185 0.74 19.65 -13.79
N SER A 186 -0.58 19.71 -14.02
CA SER A 186 -1.29 20.99 -14.15
C SER A 186 -1.13 21.87 -12.90
N ASN A 187 -1.25 21.27 -11.70
CA ASN A 187 -1.05 21.99 -10.44
C ASN A 187 0.40 22.47 -10.26
N VAL A 188 1.39 21.62 -10.58
CA VAL A 188 2.82 21.96 -10.51
C VAL A 188 3.17 23.10 -11.47
N GLU A 189 2.69 23.06 -12.71
CA GLU A 189 2.89 24.13 -13.69
C GLU A 189 2.32 25.46 -13.18
N HIS A 190 1.11 25.43 -12.61
CA HIS A 190 0.52 26.61 -11.99
C HIS A 190 1.42 27.15 -10.86
N LEU A 191 1.82 26.32 -9.90
CA LEU A 191 2.66 26.74 -8.77
C LEU A 191 4.04 27.28 -9.20
N ILE A 192 4.63 26.73 -10.26
CA ILE A 192 5.87 27.25 -10.86
C ILE A 192 5.61 28.63 -11.49
N SER A 193 4.52 28.78 -12.25
CA SER A 193 4.19 30.04 -12.94
C SER A 193 4.01 31.21 -11.98
N VAL A 194 3.41 30.96 -10.80
CA VAL A 194 3.22 31.94 -9.73
C VAL A 194 4.37 31.96 -8.70
N ARG A 195 5.50 31.31 -9.01
CA ARG A 195 6.74 31.27 -8.22
C ARG A 195 6.55 30.79 -6.77
N LYS A 196 5.60 29.88 -6.55
CA LYS A 196 5.36 29.26 -5.24
C LYS A 196 6.25 28.05 -4.99
N ILE A 197 6.73 27.40 -6.04
CA ILE A 197 7.76 26.36 -6.00
C ILE A 197 8.75 26.57 -7.15
N THR A 198 9.94 26.02 -7.01
CA THR A 198 10.94 25.95 -8.09
C THR A 198 10.62 24.82 -9.06
N THR A 199 11.19 24.87 -10.27
CA THR A 199 11.08 23.78 -11.25
C THR A 199 11.63 22.46 -10.71
N ALA A 200 12.72 22.49 -9.94
CA ALA A 200 13.30 21.29 -9.35
C ALA A 200 12.37 20.65 -8.30
N GLU A 201 11.72 21.46 -7.46
CA GLU A 201 10.69 20.99 -6.52
C GLU A 201 9.47 20.44 -7.26
N GLY A 202 9.04 21.09 -8.34
CA GLY A 202 7.97 20.60 -9.21
C GLY A 202 8.26 19.21 -9.79
N ILE A 203 9.45 19.00 -10.35
CA ILE A 203 9.89 17.68 -10.85
C ILE A 203 9.91 16.64 -9.72
N SER A 204 10.36 17.02 -8.52
CA SER A 204 10.35 16.14 -7.34
C SER A 204 8.92 15.71 -6.97
N ILE A 205 7.97 16.66 -6.95
CA ILE A 205 6.55 16.37 -6.68
C ILE A 205 5.98 15.40 -7.71
N LEU A 206 6.24 15.61 -9.00
CA LEU A 206 5.74 14.74 -10.07
C LEU A 206 6.25 13.31 -9.90
N ASN A 207 7.57 13.14 -9.76
CA ASN A 207 8.18 11.83 -9.59
C ASN A 207 7.63 11.11 -8.35
N ASP A 208 7.60 11.78 -7.20
CA ASP A 208 7.14 11.17 -5.95
C ASP A 208 5.65 10.86 -5.97
N THR A 209 4.83 11.65 -6.69
CA THR A 209 3.40 11.37 -6.88
C THR A 209 3.19 10.13 -7.75
N THR A 210 3.93 9.99 -8.85
CA THR A 210 3.87 8.78 -9.69
C THR A 210 4.26 7.52 -8.89
N PHE A 211 5.30 7.60 -8.05
CA PHE A 211 5.66 6.49 -7.17
C PHE A 211 4.63 6.21 -6.08
N ALA A 212 4.02 7.24 -5.49
CA ALA A 212 2.93 7.08 -4.54
C ALA A 212 1.70 6.41 -5.18
N ALA A 213 1.40 6.74 -6.44
CA ALA A 213 0.33 6.10 -7.20
C ALA A 213 0.61 4.61 -7.43
N LYS A 214 1.85 4.25 -7.82
CA LYS A 214 2.27 2.84 -7.94
C LYS A 214 2.13 2.08 -6.63
N ILE A 215 2.57 2.67 -5.52
CA ILE A 215 2.41 2.09 -4.17
C ILE A 215 0.92 1.83 -3.87
N ALA A 216 0.05 2.80 -4.16
CA ALA A 216 -1.37 2.66 -3.93
C ALA A 216 -1.97 1.53 -4.80
N GLU A 217 -1.62 1.45 -6.09
CA GLU A 217 -2.09 0.40 -6.99
C GLU A 217 -1.64 -1.00 -6.54
N GLU A 218 -0.36 -1.14 -6.17
CA GLU A 218 0.22 -2.39 -5.66
C GLU A 218 -0.47 -2.86 -4.38
N LEU A 219 -0.69 -1.95 -3.42
CA LEU A 219 -1.42 -2.22 -2.19
C LEU A 219 -2.85 -2.68 -2.46
N ILE A 220 -3.59 -1.96 -3.31
CA ILE A 220 -4.96 -2.33 -3.65
C ILE A 220 -4.98 -3.71 -4.31
N GLY A 221 -4.10 -3.96 -5.29
CA GLY A 221 -4.01 -5.26 -5.97
C GLY A 221 -3.68 -6.42 -5.03
N ALA A 222 -2.82 -6.21 -4.02
CA ALA A 222 -2.55 -7.24 -3.02
C ALA A 222 -3.74 -7.48 -2.08
N VAL A 223 -4.38 -6.40 -1.61
CA VAL A 223 -5.52 -6.45 -0.70
C VAL A 223 -6.73 -7.14 -1.31
N GLU A 224 -7.01 -6.89 -2.60
CA GLU A 224 -8.10 -7.56 -3.31
C GLU A 224 -7.91 -9.09 -3.36
N VAL A 225 -6.67 -9.58 -3.37
CA VAL A 225 -6.38 -11.02 -3.35
C VAL A 225 -6.44 -11.56 -1.91
N ILE A 226 -5.84 -10.86 -0.96
CA ILE A 226 -5.66 -11.35 0.42
C ILE A 226 -6.96 -11.32 1.21
N PHE A 227 -7.76 -10.27 1.00
CA PHE A 227 -8.98 -10.00 1.72
C PHE A 227 -10.24 -10.12 0.85
N SER A 228 -10.12 -10.69 -0.35
CA SER A 228 -11.32 -11.21 -1.02
C SER A 228 -11.93 -12.28 -0.13
N LYS A 229 -12.97 -11.88 0.59
CA LYS A 229 -14.01 -12.83 0.98
C LYS A 229 -14.61 -13.30 -0.33
N ASP A 230 -14.87 -14.59 -0.50
CA ASP A 230 -15.68 -15.06 -1.62
C ASP A 230 -17.02 -14.32 -1.51
N ILE A 231 -17.17 -13.21 -2.22
CA ILE A 231 -18.46 -12.56 -2.44
C ILE A 231 -19.11 -13.39 -3.54
N SER A 232 -19.41 -14.65 -3.21
CA SER A 232 -20.38 -15.41 -3.96
C SER A 232 -21.70 -14.66 -3.81
N ASN A 233 -22.21 -14.13 -4.94
CA ASN A 233 -23.59 -13.69 -5.07
C ASN A 233 -24.54 -14.78 -4.57
#